data_AF-A0A838DYS6-F1
#
_entry.id   AF-A0A838DYS6-F1
#
_cell.length_a   1.000
_cell.length_b   1.000
_cell.length_c   1.000
_cell.angle_alpha   90.00
_cell.angle_beta   90.00
_cell.angle_gamma   90.00
#
_symmetry.space_group_name_H-M   'P 1'
#
loop_
_entity.id
_entity.type
_entity.pdbx_description
1 polymer ?
#
loop_
_entity_poly.entity_id
_entity_poly.type
_entity_poly.pdbx_seq_one_letter_code
_entity_poly.pdbx_strand_id
1 'polypeptide(L)'
;MQQVKRIQFITKYYNMLQGLVLVPFGIYCLFISIWNTWLRPAIFPQGFDVLGELLFLAISIAILLALIYLAQIYYRWKFGLVKASPQSTGMLVAELIGIFVLIMIGMSIDERLHPHVSAVGLLVTVILCVHWQLLNRMQRHYLIIAGIFVILSLLPLFSNTLYTQVFLSGPDQYGNILNTIAGLTFVTCGILDHLVLTRTMAQARRTAQTANE
;
A
#
# COMPACT_ATOMS: atom_id res chain seq x y z
N MET A 1 -16.42 16.28 24.78
CA MET A 1 -16.98 15.27 23.84
C MET A 1 -16.05 14.88 22.68
N GLN A 2 -15.30 15.80 22.06
CA GLN A 2 -14.41 15.45 20.92
C GLN A 2 -13.31 14.42 21.27
N GLN A 3 -12.76 14.47 22.49
CA GLN A 3 -11.72 13.53 22.94
C GLN A 3 -12.19 12.08 23.04
N VAL A 4 -13.39 11.85 23.59
CA VAL A 4 -13.98 10.50 23.70
C VAL A 4 -14.18 9.89 22.31
N LYS A 5 -14.72 10.66 21.36
CA LYS A 5 -14.88 10.22 19.96
C LYS A 5 -13.53 9.86 19.32
N ARG A 6 -12.46 10.58 19.66
CA ARG A 6 -11.12 10.34 19.13
C ARG A 6 -10.50 9.07 19.70
N ILE A 7 -10.64 8.82 21.00
CA ILE A 7 -10.15 7.57 21.63
C ILE A 7 -10.90 6.37 21.03
N GLN A 8 -12.24 6.44 20.96
CA GLN A 8 -13.06 5.40 20.32
C GLN A 8 -12.65 5.13 18.88
N PHE A 9 -12.36 6.19 18.11
CA PHE A 9 -11.85 6.06 16.74
C PHE A 9 -10.54 5.28 16.70
N ILE A 10 -9.53 5.66 17.49
CA ILE A 10 -8.23 4.97 17.50
C ILE A 10 -8.40 3.51 17.89
N THR A 11 -9.17 3.21 18.94
CA THR A 11 -9.36 1.83 19.40
C THR A 11 -10.07 0.99 18.33
N LYS A 12 -11.07 1.56 17.66
CA LYS A 12 -11.83 0.88 16.59
C LYS A 12 -10.96 0.61 15.36
N TYR A 13 -10.14 1.58 14.95
CA TYR A 13 -9.34 1.52 13.72
C TYR A 13 -7.86 1.24 13.98
N TYR A 14 -7.50 0.78 15.18
CA TYR A 14 -6.10 0.61 15.59
C TYR A 14 -5.30 -0.23 14.59
N ASN A 15 -5.87 -1.36 14.16
CA ASN A 15 -5.20 -2.26 13.21
C ASN A 15 -5.03 -1.65 11.82
N MET A 16 -5.97 -0.80 11.38
CA MET A 16 -5.87 -0.10 10.09
C MET A 16 -4.84 1.04 10.15
N LEU A 17 -4.64 1.65 11.33
CA LEU A 17 -3.69 2.73 11.54
C LEU A 17 -2.24 2.25 11.77
N GLN A 18 -1.98 0.95 11.76
CA GLN A 18 -0.63 0.38 11.87
C GLN A 18 0.17 0.54 10.57
N GLY A 19 0.33 1.77 10.10
CA GLY A 19 0.88 2.07 8.78
C GLY A 19 2.27 1.50 8.49
N LEU A 20 3.11 1.27 9.52
CA LEU A 20 4.40 0.59 9.35
C LEU A 20 4.26 -0.83 8.79
N VAL A 21 3.09 -1.47 8.87
CA VAL A 21 2.82 -2.75 8.21
C VAL A 21 2.77 -2.61 6.68
N LEU A 22 2.37 -1.44 6.16
CA LEU A 22 2.35 -1.15 4.72
C LEU A 22 3.74 -0.81 4.16
N VAL A 23 4.64 -0.27 4.99
CA VAL A 23 5.97 0.16 4.54
C VAL A 23 6.79 -1.00 3.93
N PRO A 24 6.87 -2.20 4.53
CA PRO A 24 7.52 -3.36 3.92
C PRO A 24 6.97 -3.72 2.55
N PHE A 25 5.64 -3.67 2.34
CA PHE A 25 5.04 -3.89 1.02
C PHE A 25 5.52 -2.84 0.02
N GLY A 26 5.56 -1.58 0.44
CA GLY A 26 6.03 -0.51 -0.43
C GLY A 26 7.50 -0.66 -0.82
N ILE A 27 8.36 -0.99 0.14
CA ILE A 27 9.79 -1.28 -0.11
C ILE A 27 9.94 -2.48 -1.03
N TYR A 28 9.15 -3.54 -0.82
CA TYR A 28 9.15 -4.72 -1.67
C TYR A 28 8.79 -4.39 -3.12
N CYS A 29 7.72 -3.63 -3.36
CA CYS A 29 7.34 -3.21 -4.72
C CYS A 29 8.43 -2.36 -5.39
N LEU A 30 9.05 -1.43 -4.66
CA LEU A 30 10.19 -0.65 -5.17
C LEU A 30 11.39 -1.54 -5.51
N PHE A 31 11.69 -2.50 -4.64
CA PHE A 31 12.77 -3.46 -4.85
C PHE A 31 12.51 -4.33 -6.09
N ILE A 32 11.30 -4.84 -6.30
CA ILE A 32 10.94 -5.61 -7.50
C ILE A 32 11.07 -4.76 -8.77
N SER A 33 10.64 -3.50 -8.73
CA SER A 33 10.81 -2.58 -9.85
C SER A 33 12.29 -2.36 -10.20
N ILE A 34 13.12 -2.09 -9.19
CA ILE A 34 14.57 -1.91 -9.36
C ILE A 34 15.23 -3.21 -9.85
N TRP A 35 14.81 -4.35 -9.30
CA TRP A 35 15.30 -5.66 -9.67
C TRP A 35 15.05 -5.95 -11.14
N ASN A 36 13.80 -5.85 -11.58
CA ASN A 36 13.42 -6.16 -12.96
C ASN A 36 14.03 -5.18 -13.97
N THR A 37 14.13 -3.90 -13.61
CA THR A 37 14.56 -2.85 -14.55
C THR A 37 16.10 -2.78 -14.66
N TRP A 38 16.81 -2.92 -13.54
CA TRP A 38 18.25 -2.61 -13.49
C TRP A 38 19.11 -3.79 -13.04
N LEU A 39 18.80 -4.41 -11.90
CA LEU A 39 19.70 -5.39 -11.29
C LEU A 39 19.70 -6.73 -12.03
N ARG A 40 18.52 -7.25 -12.39
CA ARG A 40 18.39 -8.53 -13.08
C ARG A 40 19.11 -8.51 -14.43
N PRO A 41 18.88 -7.54 -15.35
CA PRO A 41 19.62 -7.50 -16.62
C PRO A 41 21.13 -7.31 -16.44
N ALA A 42 21.56 -6.57 -15.41
CA ALA A 42 22.98 -6.33 -15.15
C ALA A 42 23.71 -7.55 -14.57
N ILE A 43 23.07 -8.29 -13.65
CA ILE A 43 23.67 -9.45 -12.98
C ILE A 43 23.52 -10.72 -13.83
N PHE A 44 22.39 -10.87 -14.52
CA PHE A 44 22.04 -12.04 -15.31
C PHE A 44 21.70 -11.67 -16.76
N PRO A 45 22.69 -11.20 -17.55
CA PRO A 45 22.46 -10.73 -18.92
C PRO A 45 21.97 -11.83 -19.87
N GLN A 46 22.28 -13.10 -19.58
CA GLN A 46 21.81 -14.26 -20.37
C GLN A 46 20.45 -14.79 -19.92
N GLY A 47 19.78 -14.10 -19.00
CA GLY A 47 18.54 -14.56 -18.39
C GLY A 47 18.77 -15.20 -17.02
N PHE A 48 17.68 -15.30 -16.29
CA PHE A 48 17.61 -15.90 -14.96
C PHE A 48 16.75 -17.15 -15.08
N ASP A 49 17.23 -18.29 -14.60
CA ASP A 49 16.55 -19.56 -14.77
C ASP A 49 15.28 -19.64 -13.90
N VAL A 50 14.33 -20.49 -14.30
CA VAL A 50 13.03 -20.60 -13.62
C VAL A 50 13.16 -21.00 -12.15
N LEU A 51 14.13 -21.87 -11.84
CA LEU A 51 14.38 -22.27 -10.45
C LEU A 51 14.96 -21.11 -9.64
N GLY A 52 15.92 -20.36 -10.21
CA GLY A 52 16.42 -19.12 -9.64
C GLY A 52 15.34 -18.08 -9.38
N GLU A 53 14.43 -17.86 -10.34
CA GLU A 53 13.27 -16.95 -10.20
C GLU A 53 12.37 -17.37 -9.04
N LEU A 54 12.03 -18.66 -8.96
CA LEU A 54 11.18 -19.19 -7.91
C LEU A 54 11.83 -19.05 -6.54
N LEU A 55 13.13 -19.35 -6.41
CA LEU A 55 13.88 -19.20 -5.17
C LEU A 55 13.98 -17.73 -4.75
N PHE A 56 14.27 -16.82 -5.67
CA PHE A 56 14.31 -15.39 -5.41
C PHE A 56 12.95 -14.87 -4.93
N LEU A 57 11.85 -15.28 -5.59
CA LEU A 57 10.50 -14.93 -5.19
C LEU A 57 10.19 -15.46 -3.78
N ALA A 58 10.49 -16.73 -3.51
CA ALA A 58 10.25 -17.33 -2.20
C ALA A 58 11.02 -16.63 -1.07
N ILE A 59 12.31 -16.36 -1.28
CA ILE A 59 13.16 -15.67 -0.30
C ILE A 59 12.67 -14.23 -0.07
N SER A 60 12.36 -13.51 -1.14
CA SER A 60 11.91 -12.12 -1.03
C SER A 60 10.55 -12.00 -0.33
N ILE A 61 9.62 -12.93 -0.58
CA ILE A 61 8.36 -13.04 0.17
C ILE A 61 8.62 -13.38 1.65
N ALA A 62 9.52 -14.30 1.94
CA ALA A 62 9.86 -14.65 3.32
C ALA A 62 10.41 -13.44 4.10
N ILE A 63 11.29 -12.65 3.47
CA ILE A 63 11.82 -11.40 4.04
C ILE A 63 10.70 -10.39 4.28
N LEU A 64 9.80 -10.21 3.30
CA LEU A 64 8.64 -9.32 3.44
C LEU A 64 7.77 -9.71 4.64
N LEU A 65 7.42 -11.00 4.77
CA LEU A 65 6.62 -11.50 5.88
C LEU A 65 7.34 -11.31 7.22
N ALA A 66 8.65 -11.52 7.27
CA ALA A 66 9.46 -11.27 8.47
C ALA A 66 9.42 -9.78 8.88
N LEU A 67 9.56 -8.86 7.93
CA LEU A 67 9.48 -7.41 8.18
C LEU A 67 8.09 -6.98 8.68
N ILE A 68 7.02 -7.53 8.10
CA ILE A 68 5.65 -7.30 8.56
C ILE A 68 5.48 -7.78 10.00
N TYR A 69 5.98 -8.99 10.30
CA TYR A 69 5.91 -9.55 11.64
C TYR A 69 6.67 -8.68 12.66
N LEU A 70 7.87 -8.20 12.31
CA LEU A 70 8.64 -7.27 13.15
C LEU A 70 7.90 -5.95 13.39
N ALA A 71 7.24 -5.39 12.37
CA ALA A 71 6.41 -4.19 12.52
C ALA A 71 5.23 -4.42 13.48
N GLN A 72 4.58 -5.58 13.41
CA GLN A 72 3.50 -5.95 14.34
C GLN A 72 4.03 -6.12 15.77
N ILE A 73 5.19 -6.75 15.96
CA ILE A 73 5.86 -6.85 17.27
C ILE A 73 6.11 -5.44 17.81
N TYR A 74 6.70 -4.56 17.01
CA TYR A 74 6.96 -3.17 17.42
C TYR A 74 5.70 -2.48 17.96
N TYR A 75 4.55 -2.61 17.26
CA TYR A 75 3.29 -2.02 17.74
C TYR A 75 2.81 -2.63 19.06
N ARG A 76 2.90 -3.96 19.20
CA ARG A 76 2.53 -4.66 20.45
C ARG A 76 3.37 -4.20 21.63
N TRP A 77 4.67 -4.03 21.42
CA TRP A 77 5.60 -3.57 22.47
C TRP A 77 5.38 -2.09 22.82
N LYS A 78 5.15 -1.24 21.82
CA LYS A 78 5.06 0.22 22.02
C LYS A 78 3.70 0.69 22.55
N PHE A 79 2.61 0.07 22.11
CA PHE A 79 1.24 0.53 22.42
C PHE A 79 0.38 -0.53 23.10
N GLY A 80 0.91 -1.73 23.32
CA GLY A 80 0.16 -2.86 23.87
C GLY A 80 -0.63 -3.62 22.80
N LEU A 81 -1.39 -4.61 23.26
CA LEU A 81 -2.16 -5.51 22.40
C LEU A 81 -3.65 -5.15 22.44
N VAL A 82 -4.17 -4.60 21.35
CA VAL A 82 -5.61 -4.44 21.15
C VAL A 82 -6.14 -5.75 20.57
N LYS A 83 -6.89 -6.53 21.36
CA LYS A 83 -7.52 -7.77 20.87
C LYS A 83 -8.63 -7.40 19.90
N ALA A 84 -8.39 -7.63 18.62
CA ALA A 84 -9.45 -7.61 17.63
C ALA A 84 -10.38 -8.81 17.85
N SER A 85 -11.67 -8.67 17.53
CA SER A 85 -12.57 -9.82 17.48
C SER A 85 -12.06 -10.83 16.43
N PRO A 86 -12.04 -12.15 16.70
CA PRO A 86 -11.60 -13.17 15.74
C PRO A 86 -12.28 -13.06 14.36
N GLN A 87 -13.53 -12.60 14.35
CA GLN A 87 -14.32 -12.40 13.13
C GLN A 87 -13.76 -11.32 12.20
N SER A 88 -13.00 -10.35 12.76
CA SER A 88 -12.40 -9.26 11.98
C SER A 88 -11.16 -9.66 11.18
N THR A 89 -10.41 -10.67 11.64
CA THR A 89 -9.17 -11.08 10.98
C THR A 89 -9.45 -11.83 9.67
N GLY A 90 -10.41 -12.76 9.67
CA GLY A 90 -10.76 -13.52 8.47
C GLY A 90 -11.34 -12.64 7.36
N MET A 91 -12.18 -11.67 7.73
CA MET A 91 -12.75 -10.70 6.79
C MET A 91 -11.66 -9.80 6.18
N LEU A 92 -10.69 -9.34 6.97
CA LEU A 92 -9.57 -8.54 6.49
C LEU A 92 -8.69 -9.31 5.50
N VAL A 93 -8.39 -10.59 5.78
CA VAL A 93 -7.62 -11.43 4.85
C VAL A 93 -8.39 -11.63 3.54
N ALA A 94 -9.69 -11.93 3.62
CA ALA A 94 -10.53 -12.07 2.44
C ALA A 94 -10.61 -10.78 1.62
N GLU A 95 -10.69 -9.62 2.27
CA GLU A 95 -10.66 -8.31 1.62
C GLU A 95 -9.33 -8.06 0.91
N LEU A 96 -8.20 -8.34 1.56
CA LEU A 96 -6.87 -8.20 0.94
C LEU A 96 -6.71 -9.12 -0.28
N ILE A 97 -7.17 -10.37 -0.19
CA ILE A 97 -7.16 -11.31 -1.32
C ILE A 97 -8.06 -10.78 -2.45
N GLY A 98 -9.25 -10.29 -2.12
CA GLY A 98 -10.18 -9.71 -3.10
C GLY A 98 -9.57 -8.51 -3.82
N ILE A 99 -8.97 -7.58 -3.08
CA ILE A 99 -8.25 -6.43 -3.64
C ILE A 99 -7.11 -6.89 -4.56
N PHE A 100 -6.31 -7.85 -4.11
CA PHE A 100 -5.21 -8.38 -4.90
C PHE A 100 -5.69 -8.98 -6.24
N VAL A 101 -6.74 -9.81 -6.20
CA VAL A 101 -7.34 -10.41 -7.40
C VAL A 101 -7.88 -9.33 -8.34
N LEU A 102 -8.58 -8.32 -7.82
CA LEU A 102 -9.10 -7.21 -8.64
C LEU A 102 -7.97 -6.41 -9.31
N ILE A 103 -6.86 -6.17 -8.60
CA ILE A 103 -5.69 -5.50 -9.18
C ILE A 103 -5.11 -6.35 -10.32
N MET A 104 -4.95 -7.67 -10.12
CA MET A 104 -4.45 -8.58 -11.17
C MET A 104 -5.34 -8.58 -12.42
N ILE A 105 -6.67 -8.56 -12.23
CA ILE A 105 -7.63 -8.44 -13.34
C ILE A 105 -7.45 -7.09 -14.04
N GLY A 106 -7.37 -5.99 -13.28
CA GLY A 106 -7.13 -4.65 -13.83
C GLY A 106 -5.85 -4.57 -14.64
N MET A 107 -4.76 -5.15 -14.15
CA MET A 107 -3.47 -5.20 -14.86
C MET A 107 -3.60 -5.96 -16.17
N SER A 108 -4.29 -7.11 -16.15
CA SER A 108 -4.54 -7.92 -17.35
C SER A 108 -5.37 -7.16 -18.39
N ILE A 109 -6.33 -6.34 -17.95
CA ILE A 109 -7.14 -5.49 -18.83
C ILE A 109 -6.27 -4.40 -19.45
N ASP A 110 -5.49 -3.68 -18.64
CA ASP A 110 -4.65 -2.58 -19.11
C ASP A 110 -3.57 -3.05 -20.09
N GLU A 111 -3.00 -4.21 -19.85
CA GLU A 111 -1.97 -4.83 -20.69
C GLU A 111 -2.55 -5.34 -22.03
N ARG A 112 -3.74 -5.94 -22.03
CA ARG A 112 -4.29 -6.58 -23.25
C ARG A 112 -5.12 -5.64 -24.12
N LEU A 113 -5.88 -4.74 -23.50
CA LEU A 113 -6.86 -3.90 -24.20
C LEU A 113 -6.36 -2.48 -24.42
N HIS A 114 -5.29 -2.06 -23.74
CA HIS A 114 -4.75 -0.70 -23.78
C HIS A 114 -5.86 0.38 -23.75
N PRO A 115 -6.74 0.36 -22.73
CA PRO A 115 -7.86 1.27 -22.66
C PRO A 115 -7.37 2.72 -22.58
N HIS A 116 -8.19 3.66 -23.07
CA HIS A 116 -7.92 5.11 -22.94
C HIS A 116 -7.84 5.59 -21.48
N VAL A 117 -8.27 4.77 -20.53
CA VAL A 117 -8.19 5.05 -19.09
C VAL A 117 -7.67 3.81 -18.38
N SER A 118 -6.63 3.95 -17.55
CA SER A 118 -6.09 2.80 -16.80
C SER A 118 -7.11 2.27 -15.80
N ALA A 119 -7.52 1.01 -16.02
CA ALA A 119 -8.40 0.27 -15.13
C ALA A 119 -7.78 0.08 -13.75
N VAL A 120 -6.46 -0.20 -13.68
CA VAL A 120 -5.74 -0.32 -12.40
C VAL A 120 -5.76 1.00 -11.64
N GLY A 121 -5.44 2.11 -12.32
CA GLY A 121 -5.40 3.42 -11.69
C GLY A 121 -6.76 3.85 -11.13
N LEU A 122 -7.84 3.59 -11.87
CA LEU A 122 -9.21 3.81 -11.38
C LEU A 122 -9.58 2.89 -10.22
N LEU A 123 -9.25 1.59 -10.30
CA LEU A 123 -9.53 0.65 -9.23
C LEU A 123 -8.82 1.06 -7.93
N VAL A 124 -7.54 1.43 -8.00
CA VAL A 124 -6.77 1.93 -6.85
C VAL A 124 -7.41 3.20 -6.30
N THR A 125 -7.85 4.13 -7.17
CA THR A 125 -8.59 5.33 -6.75
C THR A 125 -9.83 4.96 -5.94
N VAL A 126 -10.64 4.02 -6.43
CA VAL A 126 -11.85 3.57 -5.74
C VAL A 126 -11.51 2.96 -4.39
N ILE A 127 -10.49 2.10 -4.31
CA ILE A 127 -10.04 1.50 -3.06
C ILE A 127 -9.60 2.58 -2.05
N LEU A 128 -8.79 3.56 -2.47
CA LEU A 128 -8.34 4.64 -1.60
C LEU A 128 -9.51 5.51 -1.12
N CYS A 129 -10.49 5.78 -1.98
CA CYS A 129 -11.71 6.52 -1.63
C CYS A 129 -12.59 5.74 -0.64
N VAL A 130 -12.79 4.44 -0.85
CA VAL A 130 -13.52 3.56 0.08
C VAL A 130 -12.79 3.52 1.42
N HIS A 131 -11.47 3.36 1.42
CA HIS A 131 -10.66 3.34 2.63
C HIS A 131 -10.77 4.66 3.41
N TRP A 132 -10.68 5.80 2.71
CA TRP A 132 -10.90 7.13 3.28
C TRP A 132 -12.30 7.27 3.92
N GLN A 133 -13.34 6.73 3.28
CA GLN A 133 -14.69 6.72 3.84
C GLN A 133 -14.79 5.83 5.09
N LEU A 134 -14.20 4.63 5.07
CA LEU A 134 -14.19 3.68 6.19
C LEU A 134 -13.52 4.27 7.45
N LEU A 135 -12.49 5.09 7.24
CA LEU A 135 -11.77 5.82 8.30
C LEU A 135 -12.43 7.14 8.70
N ASN A 136 -13.74 7.24 8.48
CA ASN A 136 -14.56 8.40 8.83
C ASN A 136 -13.99 9.73 8.30
N ARG A 137 -13.38 9.68 7.11
CA ARG A 137 -12.83 10.83 6.36
C ARG A 137 -11.72 11.62 7.06
N MET A 138 -11.13 11.10 8.14
CA MET A 138 -10.13 11.85 8.92
C MET A 138 -8.77 11.95 8.21
N GLN A 139 -8.43 10.95 7.38
CA GLN A 139 -7.11 10.85 6.76
C GLN A 139 -7.11 11.41 5.33
N ARG A 140 -6.98 12.75 5.22
CA ARG A 140 -7.03 13.47 3.93
C ARG A 140 -5.97 13.03 2.91
N HIS A 141 -4.87 12.44 3.35
CA HIS A 141 -3.79 12.03 2.45
C HIS A 141 -4.23 10.93 1.46
N TYR A 142 -5.16 10.06 1.85
CA TYR A 142 -5.77 9.09 0.91
C TYR A 142 -6.49 9.76 -0.25
N LEU A 143 -7.21 10.87 0.00
CA LEU A 143 -7.90 11.62 -1.04
C LEU A 143 -6.91 12.30 -2.00
N ILE A 144 -5.80 12.83 -1.46
CA ILE A 144 -4.75 13.46 -2.27
C ILE A 144 -4.12 12.40 -3.19
N ILE A 145 -3.77 11.24 -2.64
CA ILE A 145 -3.18 10.14 -3.41
C ILE A 145 -4.18 9.60 -4.43
N ALA A 146 -5.45 9.44 -4.05
CA ALA A 146 -6.51 9.06 -4.99
C ALA A 146 -6.62 10.06 -6.16
N GLY A 147 -6.54 11.37 -5.89
CA GLY A 147 -6.50 12.40 -6.92
C GLY A 147 -5.32 12.26 -7.87
N ILE A 148 -4.14 11.89 -7.36
CA ILE A 148 -2.96 11.59 -8.19
C ILE A 148 -3.24 10.38 -9.09
N PHE A 149 -3.85 9.31 -8.56
CA PHE A 149 -4.21 8.14 -9.37
C PHE A 149 -5.29 8.42 -10.42
N VAL A 150 -6.23 9.34 -10.17
CA VAL A 150 -7.17 9.81 -11.19
C VAL A 150 -6.43 10.52 -12.32
N ILE A 151 -5.49 11.42 -11.99
CA ILE A 151 -4.73 12.13 -13.02
C ILE A 151 -3.89 11.14 -13.84
N LEU A 152 -3.23 10.20 -13.18
CA LEU A 152 -2.44 9.16 -13.85
C LEU A 152 -3.31 8.23 -14.71
N SER A 153 -4.50 7.86 -14.23
CA SER A 153 -5.39 6.98 -14.99
C SER A 153 -5.97 7.64 -16.23
N LEU A 154 -6.17 8.96 -16.20
CA LEU A 154 -6.65 9.74 -17.33
C LEU A 154 -5.54 10.22 -18.27
N LEU A 155 -4.26 10.00 -17.95
CA LEU A 155 -3.13 10.41 -18.80
C LEU A 155 -3.25 9.96 -20.27
N PRO A 156 -3.69 8.71 -20.59
CA PRO A 156 -3.78 8.27 -21.99
C PRO A 156 -4.81 9.06 -22.82
N LEU A 157 -5.82 9.69 -22.19
CA LEU A 157 -6.80 10.54 -22.87
C LEU A 157 -6.18 11.83 -23.41
N PHE A 158 -5.18 12.38 -22.73
CA PHE A 158 -4.60 13.68 -23.09
C PHE A 158 -3.42 13.56 -24.05
N SER A 159 -2.64 12.48 -23.95
CA SER A 159 -1.51 12.25 -24.83
C SER A 159 -1.14 10.78 -24.90
N ASN A 160 -1.53 10.12 -26.00
CA ASN A 160 -1.13 8.75 -26.29
C ASN A 160 0.40 8.62 -26.46
N THR A 161 1.08 9.66 -26.95
CA THR A 161 2.55 9.67 -27.09
C THR A 161 3.24 9.69 -25.73
N LEU A 162 2.78 10.53 -24.79
CA LEU A 162 3.34 10.53 -23.43
C LEU A 162 3.04 9.22 -22.71
N TYR A 163 1.82 8.68 -22.88
CA TYR A 163 1.46 7.39 -22.29
C TYR A 163 2.36 6.27 -22.80
N THR A 164 2.53 6.14 -24.11
CA THR A 164 3.38 5.10 -24.70
C THR A 164 4.85 5.27 -24.30
N GLN A 165 5.39 6.49 -24.30
CA GLN A 165 6.76 6.76 -23.87
C GLN A 165 6.99 6.48 -22.38
N VAL A 166 6.04 6.83 -21.52
CA VAL A 166 6.21 6.64 -20.08
C VAL A 166 5.93 5.19 -19.69
N PHE A 167 4.83 4.60 -20.16
CA PHE A 167 4.31 3.33 -19.65
C PHE A 167 4.64 2.12 -20.51
N LEU A 168 4.94 2.30 -21.81
CA LEU A 168 5.05 1.21 -22.79
C LEU A 168 6.37 1.22 -23.58
N SER A 169 7.39 2.01 -23.19
CA SER A 169 8.62 2.13 -23.99
C SER A 169 9.57 0.93 -23.95
N GLY A 170 9.23 -0.12 -23.20
CA GLY A 170 10.05 -1.32 -23.05
C GLY A 170 9.28 -2.52 -22.51
N PRO A 171 9.84 -3.73 -22.63
CA PRO A 171 9.26 -4.94 -22.07
C PRO A 171 9.08 -4.78 -20.56
N ASP A 172 7.90 -5.14 -20.06
CA ASP A 172 7.51 -5.09 -18.64
C ASP A 172 7.54 -3.70 -17.96
N GLN A 173 7.77 -2.62 -18.73
CA GLN A 173 7.87 -1.26 -18.18
C GLN A 173 6.59 -0.82 -17.47
N TYR A 174 5.42 -1.21 -18.00
CA TYR A 174 4.14 -0.93 -17.38
C TYR A 174 4.06 -1.48 -15.96
N GLY A 175 4.38 -2.77 -15.80
CA GLY A 175 4.39 -3.45 -14.50
C GLY A 175 5.40 -2.83 -13.52
N ASN A 176 6.59 -2.48 -14.00
CA ASN A 176 7.62 -1.86 -13.16
C ASN A 176 7.23 -0.45 -12.69
N ILE A 177 6.59 0.35 -13.55
CA ILE A 177 6.09 1.68 -13.16
C ILE A 177 4.94 1.57 -12.18
N LEU A 178 3.99 0.65 -12.41
CA LEU A 178 2.93 0.38 -11.45
C LEU A 178 3.48 -0.07 -10.10
N ASN A 179 4.46 -0.97 -10.07
CA ASN A 179 5.16 -1.38 -8.85
C ASN A 179 5.85 -0.19 -8.17
N THR A 180 6.45 0.72 -8.95
CA THR A 180 7.10 1.92 -8.41
C THR A 180 6.08 2.85 -7.75
N ILE A 181 4.98 3.14 -8.44
CA ILE A 181 3.92 4.02 -7.94
C ILE A 181 3.23 3.39 -6.72
N ALA A 182 2.91 2.10 -6.77
CA ALA A 182 2.36 1.35 -5.64
C ALA A 182 3.33 1.36 -4.45
N GLY A 183 4.62 1.15 -4.72
CA GLY A 183 5.70 1.21 -3.74
C GLY A 183 5.75 2.54 -2.99
N LEU A 184 5.84 3.65 -3.74
CA LEU A 184 5.82 5.00 -3.18
C LEU A 184 4.54 5.30 -2.41
N THR A 185 3.40 4.81 -2.92
CA THR A 185 2.09 4.99 -2.28
C THR A 185 2.05 4.27 -0.93
N PHE A 186 2.42 3.00 -0.87
CA PHE A 186 2.41 2.22 0.36
C PHE A 186 3.38 2.76 1.41
N VAL A 187 4.59 3.17 1.01
CA VAL A 187 5.54 3.81 1.92
C VAL A 187 4.96 5.12 2.46
N THR A 188 4.42 5.96 1.58
CA THR A 188 3.88 7.27 1.97
C THR A 188 2.66 7.14 2.88
N CYS A 189 1.65 6.36 2.50
CA CYS A 189 0.48 6.08 3.34
C CYS A 189 0.92 5.47 4.68
N GLY A 190 1.77 4.44 4.64
CA GLY A 190 2.23 3.76 5.84
C GLY A 190 2.97 4.66 6.83
N ILE A 191 3.82 5.57 6.34
CA ILE A 191 4.47 6.58 7.19
C ILE A 191 3.46 7.58 7.74
N LEU A 192 2.57 8.11 6.90
CA LEU A 192 1.58 9.10 7.33
C LEU A 192 0.60 8.54 8.36
N ASP A 193 0.14 7.30 8.18
CA ASP A 193 -0.70 6.58 9.15
C ASP A 193 0.02 6.37 10.47
N HIS A 194 1.29 5.95 10.43
CA HIS A 194 2.11 5.82 11.62
C HIS A 194 2.25 7.15 12.36
N LEU A 195 2.49 8.25 11.64
CA LEU A 195 2.58 9.59 12.23
C LEU A 195 1.25 10.04 12.84
N VAL A 196 0.12 9.75 12.18
CA VAL A 196 -1.22 10.05 12.71
C VAL A 196 -1.48 9.27 14.00
N LEU A 197 -1.16 7.98 14.02
CA LEU A 197 -1.35 7.11 15.18
C LEU A 197 -0.49 7.56 16.36
N THR A 198 0.81 7.74 16.14
CA THR A 198 1.77 8.15 17.19
C THR A 198 1.42 9.50 17.80
N ARG A 199 1.11 10.51 16.97
CA ARG A 199 0.70 11.84 17.45
C ARG A 199 -0.59 11.77 18.25
N THR A 200 -1.56 10.96 17.79
CA THR A 200 -2.84 10.85 18.46
C THR A 200 -2.73 10.15 19.81
N MET A 201 -1.95 9.06 19.90
CA MET A 201 -1.68 8.36 21.16
C MET A 201 -0.91 9.23 22.16
N ALA A 202 0.08 9.99 21.68
CA ALA A 202 0.83 10.92 22.53
C ALA A 202 -0.07 12.01 23.14
N GLN A 203 -1.00 12.55 22.35
CA GLN A 203 -1.97 13.54 22.84
C GLN A 203 -2.93 12.92 23.86
N ALA A 204 -3.46 11.73 23.61
CA ALA A 204 -4.34 11.04 24.56
C ALA A 204 -3.65 10.78 25.91
N ARG A 205 -2.37 10.37 25.88
CA ARG A 205 -1.58 10.14 27.10
C ARG A 205 -1.41 11.41 27.93
N ARG A 206 -1.10 12.55 27.31
CA ARG A 206 -0.94 13.84 28.01
C ARG A 206 -2.25 14.27 28.69
N THR A 207 -3.37 14.14 28.00
CA THR A 207 -4.69 14.48 28.57
C THR A 207 -5.05 13.59 29.75
N ALA A 208 -4.70 12.30 29.70
CA ALA A 208 -4.93 11.39 30.83
C ALA A 208 -4.07 11.74 32.06
N GLN A 209 -2.86 12.27 31.86
CA GLN A 209 -1.99 12.71 32.96
C GLN A 209 -2.55 13.96 33.65
N THR A 210 -2.97 14.97 32.88
CA THR A 210 -3.53 16.22 33.43
C THR A 210 -4.89 16.04 34.11
N ALA A 211 -5.59 14.93 33.87
CA ALA A 211 -6.88 14.65 34.52
C ALA A 211 -6.73 13.97 35.89
N ASN A 212 -5.51 13.48 36.20
CA ASN A 212 -5.19 12.83 37.47
C ASN A 212 -4.43 13.75 38.44
N GLU A 213 -4.11 14.98 38.01
CA GLU A 213 -3.56 16.07 38.82
C GLU A 213 -4.69 16.98 39.31
#